data_AF-A0A1H4HGQ6-F1
#
_entry.id   AF-A0A1H4HGQ6-F1
#
_cell.length_a   1.000
_cell.length_b   1.000
_cell.length_c   1.000
_cell.angle_alpha   90.00
_cell.angle_beta   90.00
_cell.angle_gamma   90.00
#
_symmetry.space_group_name_H-M   'P 1'
#
loop_
_entity.id
_entity.type
_entity.pdbx_description
1 polymer ?
#
loop_
_entity_poly.entity_id
_entity_poly.type
_entity_poly.pdbx_seq_one_letter_code
_entity_poly.pdbx_strand_id
1 'polypeptide(L)'
;MDNYPISISIDQQIHHFEIGEYLHQNGETCKVKVFQEGKLVASFEPDAYNYLHICQNPADLKEELLHLLADQIEAHHPHGINKDKNEQL
;
A
#
# COMPACT_ATOMS: atom_id res chain seq x y z
N MET A 1 -10.34 -2.85 10.22
CA MET A 1 -9.37 -2.33 9.25
C MET A 1 -8.30 -1.67 10.06
N ASP A 2 -7.15 -2.32 10.18
CA ASP A 2 -6.01 -1.76 10.87
C ASP A 2 -5.15 -1.08 9.81
N ASN A 3 -5.01 0.23 9.90
CA ASN A 3 -4.08 0.98 9.07
C ASN A 3 -2.71 0.98 9.77
N TYR A 4 -1.64 0.98 8.99
CA TYR A 4 -0.28 1.09 9.54
C TYR A 4 0.48 2.26 8.89
N PRO A 5 1.34 2.94 9.66
CA PRO A 5 2.10 4.06 9.14
C PRO A 5 3.35 3.59 8.38
N ILE A 6 3.63 4.24 7.24
CA ILE A 6 4.91 4.15 6.53
C ILE A 6 5.52 5.54 6.47
N SER A 7 6.83 5.65 6.69
CA SER A 7 7.57 6.90 6.50
C SER A 7 8.67 6.69 5.47
N ILE A 8 8.69 7.54 4.44
CA ILE A 8 9.70 7.49 3.35
C ILE A 8 10.50 8.78 3.40
N SER A 9 11.82 8.67 3.38
CA SER A 9 12.72 9.81 3.31
C SER A 9 13.30 9.93 1.90
N ILE A 10 12.94 11.00 1.18
CA ILE A 10 13.44 11.32 -0.18
C ILE A 10 13.81 12.79 -0.23
N ASP A 11 14.92 13.16 -0.88
CA ASP A 11 15.37 14.55 -1.03
C ASP A 11 15.38 15.37 0.29
N GLN A 12 15.78 14.74 1.40
CA GLN A 12 15.80 15.34 2.74
C GLN A 12 14.41 15.69 3.32
N GLN A 13 13.33 15.26 2.67
CA GLN A 13 11.97 15.38 3.15
C GLN A 13 11.45 14.02 3.62
N ILE A 14 10.77 14.03 4.77
CA ILE A 14 10.11 12.83 5.31
C ILE A 14 8.64 12.91 4.95
N HIS A 15 8.17 11.93 4.19
CA HIS A 15 6.77 11.77 3.84
C HIS A 15 6.14 10.72 4.76
N HIS A 16 5.06 11.11 5.43
CA HIS A 16 4.29 10.21 6.30
C HIS A 16 3.03 9.75 5.58
N PHE A 17 2.87 8.44 5.50
CA PHE A 17 1.73 7.80 4.87
C PHE A 17 1.02 6.86 5.84
N GLU A 18 -0.27 6.69 5.65
CA GLU A 18 -1.08 5.68 6.30
C GLU A 18 -1.55 4.69 5.23
N ILE A 19 -1.28 3.40 5.45
CA ILE A 19 -1.66 2.35 4.52
C ILE A 19 -2.89 1.64 5.06
N GLY A 20 -3.93 1.56 4.25
CA GLY A 20 -5.14 0.78 4.52
C GLY A 20 -5.28 -0.37 3.54
N GLU A 21 -5.39 -1.58 4.06
CA GLU A 21 -5.60 -2.79 3.27
C GLU A 21 -7.07 -3.23 3.30
N TYR A 22 -7.65 -3.36 2.11
CA TYR A 22 -9.05 -3.71 1.85
C TYR A 22 -9.08 -5.06 1.13
N LEU A 23 -8.91 -6.15 1.90
CA LEU A 23 -8.90 -7.53 1.40
C LEU A 23 -10.31 -8.10 1.15
N HIS A 24 -11.38 -7.38 1.50
CA HIS A 24 -12.74 -7.91 1.45
C HIS A 24 -13.36 -7.92 0.04
N GLN A 25 -14.10 -9.01 -0.23
CA GLN A 25 -14.55 -9.55 -1.51
C GLN A 25 -15.62 -8.72 -2.27
N ASN A 26 -15.36 -7.46 -2.60
CA ASN A 26 -16.33 -6.63 -3.33
C ASN A 26 -15.96 -6.31 -4.79
N GLY A 27 -15.02 -7.07 -5.38
CA GLY A 27 -14.59 -6.80 -6.76
C GLY A 27 -13.81 -5.49 -6.92
N GLU A 28 -13.46 -4.80 -5.83
CA GLU A 28 -12.46 -3.73 -5.86
C GLU A 28 -11.10 -4.36 -6.19
N THR A 29 -10.47 -3.87 -7.27
CA THR A 29 -9.14 -4.31 -7.70
C THR A 29 -8.05 -3.59 -6.90
N CYS A 30 -8.25 -2.30 -6.57
CA CYS A 30 -7.37 -1.51 -5.72
C CYS A 30 -7.49 -1.90 -4.23
N LYS A 31 -6.80 -2.96 -3.83
CA LYS A 31 -6.87 -3.51 -2.46
C LYS A 31 -6.06 -2.74 -1.44
N VAL A 32 -5.04 -1.98 -1.85
CA VAL A 32 -4.21 -1.19 -0.94
C VAL A 32 -4.45 0.28 -1.20
N LYS A 33 -4.76 1.06 -0.17
CA LYS A 33 -5.00 2.50 -0.27
C LYS A 33 -3.96 3.23 0.58
N VAL A 34 -3.34 4.25 0.01
CA VAL A 34 -2.32 5.08 0.64
C VAL A 34 -2.91 6.44 0.91
N PHE A 35 -2.83 6.85 2.17
CA PHE A 35 -3.32 8.13 2.62
C PHE A 35 -2.16 9.00 3.11
N GLN A 36 -2.27 10.31 2.88
CA GLN A 36 -1.40 11.32 3.47
C GLN A 36 -2.29 12.39 4.07
N GLU A 37 -2.11 12.70 5.35
CA GLU A 37 -2.97 13.64 6.09
C GLU A 37 -4.48 13.30 5.97
N GLY A 38 -4.81 12.00 5.99
CA GLY A 38 -6.18 11.49 5.84
C GLY A 38 -6.77 11.56 4.42
N LYS A 39 -6.00 11.99 3.41
CA LYS A 39 -6.45 12.06 2.00
C LYS A 39 -5.86 10.91 1.20
N LEU A 40 -6.67 10.29 0.35
CA LEU A 40 -6.20 9.26 -0.59
C LEU A 40 -5.23 9.89 -1.59
N VAL A 41 -3.98 9.44 -1.59
CA VAL A 41 -2.93 9.95 -2.49
C VAL A 41 -2.53 8.93 -3.55
N ALA A 42 -2.60 7.64 -3.24
CA ALA A 42 -2.36 6.56 -4.17
C ALA A 42 -3.13 5.30 -3.76
N SER A 43 -3.28 4.34 -4.68
CA SER A 43 -3.75 3.00 -4.38
C SER A 43 -3.04 1.98 -5.25
N PHE A 44 -2.91 0.76 -4.73
CA PHE A 44 -2.25 -0.34 -5.39
C PHE A 44 -3.16 -1.57 -5.47
N GLU A 45 -2.92 -2.38 -6.50
CA GLU A 45 -3.54 -3.68 -6.69
C GLU A 45 -2.47 -4.77 -6.82
N PRO A 46 -2.66 -5.93 -6.18
CA PRO A 46 -1.77 -7.06 -6.40
C PRO A 46 -2.05 -7.69 -7.77
N ASP A 47 -1.00 -8.01 -8.52
CA ASP A 47 -1.11 -8.84 -9.73
C ASP A 47 -1.26 -10.33 -9.42
N ALA A 48 -1.26 -11.16 -10.47
CA ALA A 48 -1.36 -12.62 -10.36
C ALA A 48 -0.21 -13.27 -9.57
N TYR A 49 0.91 -12.57 -9.37
CA TYR A 49 2.06 -13.00 -8.60
C TYR A 49 2.15 -12.31 -7.21
N ASN A 50 1.14 -11.51 -6.85
CA ASN A 50 1.06 -10.68 -5.65
C ASN A 50 2.06 -9.53 -5.58
N TYR A 51 2.58 -9.06 -6.73
CA TYR A 51 3.31 -7.78 -6.78
C TYR A 51 2.33 -6.62 -6.86
N LEU A 52 2.64 -5.53 -6.15
CA LEU A 52 1.82 -4.34 -6.13
C LEU A 52 2.05 -3.47 -7.36
N HIS A 53 0.98 -3.23 -8.11
CA HIS A 53 0.94 -2.28 -9.22
C HIS A 53 0.09 -1.07 -8.86
N ILE A 54 0.42 0.08 -9.43
CA ILE A 54 -0.32 1.32 -9.22
C ILE A 54 -1.72 1.18 -9.81
N CYS A 55 -2.74 1.33 -8.98
CA CYS A 55 -4.14 1.29 -9.37
C CYS A 55 -4.70 2.71 -9.59
N GLN A 56 -4.44 3.63 -8.65
CA GLN A 56 -4.81 5.05 -8.76
C GLN A 56 -3.69 5.95 -8.20
N ASN A 57 -3.53 7.13 -8.79
CA ASN A 57 -2.59 8.16 -8.33
C ASN A 57 -3.26 9.56 -8.38
N PRO A 58 -4.31 9.81 -7.57
CA PRO A 58 -5.03 11.09 -7.60
C PRO A 58 -4.18 12.29 -7.15
N ALA A 59 -3.11 12.07 -6.39
CA ALA A 59 -2.21 13.13 -5.94
C ALA A 59 -1.03 13.40 -6.89
N ASP A 60 -0.98 12.72 -8.04
CA ASP A 60 0.11 12.82 -9.02
C ASP A 60 1.50 12.64 -8.37
N LEU A 61 1.60 11.65 -7.48
CA LEU A 61 2.87 11.31 -6.83
C LEU A 61 3.89 10.91 -7.89
N LYS A 62 5.13 11.34 -7.69
CA LYS A 62 6.25 10.96 -8.56
C LYS A 62 6.42 9.45 -8.55
N GLU A 63 6.82 8.92 -9.71
CA GLU A 63 7.00 7.48 -9.91
C GLU A 63 7.97 6.85 -8.89
N GLU A 64 9.08 7.51 -8.57
CA GLU A 64 10.04 7.05 -7.55
C GLU A 64 9.39 6.83 -6.18
N LEU A 65 8.49 7.74 -5.77
CA LEU A 65 7.79 7.63 -4.49
C LEU A 65 6.76 6.50 -4.50
N LEU A 66 6.12 6.24 -5.65
CA LEU A 66 5.19 5.13 -5.83
C LEU A 66 5.92 3.78 -5.75
N HIS A 67 7.09 3.65 -6.38
CA HIS A 67 7.93 2.45 -6.28
C HIS A 67 8.38 2.20 -4.84
N LEU A 68 8.87 3.24 -4.14
CA LEU A 68 9.26 3.12 -2.73
C LEU A 68 8.07 2.73 -1.82
N LEU A 69 6.87 3.23 -2.12
CA LEU A 69 5.66 2.82 -1.40
C LEU A 69 5.36 1.33 -1.62
N ALA A 70 5.37 0.87 -2.87
CA ALA A 70 5.17 -0.54 -3.19
C ALA A 70 6.18 -1.44 -2.45
N ASP A 71 7.47 -1.12 -2.54
CA ASP A 71 8.55 -1.86 -1.86
C ASP A 71 8.33 -1.95 -0.33
N GLN A 72 7.96 -0.83 0.31
CA GLN A 72 7.74 -0.80 1.76
C GLN A 72 6.49 -1.57 2.18
N ILE A 73 5.42 -1.52 1.36
CA ILE A 73 4.19 -2.28 1.61
C ILE A 73 4.48 -3.78 1.45
N GLU A 74 5.21 -4.18 0.41
CA GLU A 74 5.59 -5.58 0.18
C GLU A 74 6.54 -6.10 1.26
N ALA A 75 7.51 -5.29 1.70
CA ALA A 75 8.44 -5.65 2.79
C ALA A 75 7.72 -5.87 4.13
N HIS A 76 6.62 -5.15 4.37
CA HIS A 76 5.75 -5.37 5.52
C HIS A 76 5.00 -6.73 5.44
N HIS A 77 4.86 -7.28 4.24
CA HIS A 77 4.22 -8.57 3.96
C HIS A 77 5.21 -9.57 3.33
N PRO A 78 6.19 -10.10 4.10
CA PRO A 78 7.23 -11.00 3.59
C PRO A 78 6.69 -12.34 3.04
N HIS A 79 5.39 -12.61 3.19
CA HIS A 79 4.71 -13.79 2.65
C HIS A 79 3.61 -13.46 1.62
N GLY A 80 3.59 -12.23 1.10
CA GLY A 80 2.58 -11.72 0.17
C GLY A 80 1.30 -11.23 0.88
N ILE A 81 0.53 -10.37 0.21
CA ILE A 81 -0.74 -9.75 0.67
C ILE A 81 -1.88 -10.79 0.82
N ASN A 82 -1.54 -12.07 0.82
CA ASN A 82 -2.48 -13.16 1.06
C ASN A 82 -1.84 -14.27 1.89
N LYS A 83 -1.77 -14.02 3.19
CA LYS A 83 -2.03 -15.09 4.15
C LYS A 83 -3.20 -14.66 5.00
N ASP A 84 -4.37 -15.14 4.61
CA ASP A 84 -5.51 -15.31 5.51
C ASP A 84 -5.01 -15.65 6.92
N LYS A 85 -5.48 -14.85 7.88
CA LYS A 85 -5.37 -15.10 9.30
C LYS A 85 -5.64 -16.58 9.60
N ASN A 86 -4.59 -17.33 9.85
CA ASN A 86 -4.61 -18.55 10.67
C ASN A 86 -3.27 -18.62 11.41
N GLU A 87 -3.03 -17.61 12.24
CA GLU A 87 -2.09 -17.70 13.35
C GLU A 87 -2.87 -17.48 14.64
N GLN A 88 -3.78 -18.42 14.92
CA GLN A 88 -4.26 -18.68 16.27
C GLN A 88 -4.33 -20.19 16.49
N LEU A 89 -3.51 -20.62 17.47
CA LEU A 89 -3.44 -21.90 18.19
C LEU A 89 -2.47 -22.95 17.62
#